data_AF-A0A6V7X8I3-F1
#
_entry.id   AF-A0A6V7X8I3-F1
#
_cell.length_a   1.000
_cell.length_b   1.000
_cell.length_c   1.000
_cell.angle_alpha   90.00
_cell.angle_beta   90.00
_cell.angle_gamma   90.00
#
_symmetry.space_group_name_H-M   'P 1'
#
loop_
_entity.id
_entity.type
_entity.pdbx_description
1 polymer ?
#
loop_
_entity_poly.entity_id
_entity_poly.type
_entity_poly.pdbx_seq_one_letter_code
_entity_poly.pdbx_strand_id
1 'polypeptide(L)'
;MRALFMRRVATQDIIGSFIFCVLLPLGFMYTALVTLTNWYEVFSSEWLFRIIPLLLFGFNVYLNAWKVVKVGPNSPNASLLPTVQKAGYRFCYECNFNAPPRSFHCPVCNICILRRDHHSSFVGCCVGHFNQRYFVAAIFNLLPITLTCVV
;
A
#
# COMPACT_ATOMS: atom_id res chain seq x y z
N MET A 1 -27.32 -0.98 -3.95
CA MET A 1 -27.02 0.46 -3.84
C MET A 1 -25.67 0.61 -3.14
N ARG A 2 -24.59 0.84 -3.88
CA ARG A 2 -23.27 1.11 -3.31
C ARG A 2 -23.37 2.50 -2.69
N ALA A 3 -23.48 2.57 -1.36
CA ALA A 3 -23.27 3.82 -0.66
C ALA A 3 -21.86 4.30 -1.06
N LEU A 4 -21.81 5.33 -1.90
CA LEU A 4 -20.64 6.16 -2.09
C LEU A 4 -20.44 6.89 -0.76
N PHE A 5 -19.97 6.14 0.25
CA PHE A 5 -19.49 6.71 1.50
C PHE A 5 -18.38 7.67 1.09
N MET A 6 -18.66 8.96 1.24
CA MET A 6 -17.71 10.02 0.97
C MET A 6 -16.50 9.79 1.86
N ARG A 7 -15.49 9.13 1.30
CA ARG A 7 -14.24 8.89 1.98
C ARG A 7 -13.62 10.25 2.24
N ARG A 8 -13.43 10.60 3.52
CA ARG A 8 -12.77 11.85 3.88
C ARG A 8 -11.32 11.73 3.41
N VAL A 9 -10.99 12.42 2.32
CA VAL A 9 -9.61 12.52 1.84
C VAL A 9 -8.87 13.40 2.83
N ALA A 10 -8.05 12.80 3.68
CA ALA A 10 -7.20 13.53 4.61
C ALA A 10 -6.10 14.25 3.81
N THR A 11 -5.70 15.46 4.22
CA THR A 11 -4.55 16.16 3.61
C THR A 11 -3.29 15.29 3.63
N GLN A 12 -3.12 14.48 4.69
CA GLN A 12 -2.06 13.49 4.79
C GLN A 12 -2.12 12.41 3.69
N ASP A 13 -3.31 11.97 3.27
CA ASP A 13 -3.47 11.02 2.16
C ASP A 13 -3.05 11.65 0.83
N ILE A 14 -3.33 12.94 0.61
CA ILE A 14 -2.91 13.66 -0.59
C ILE A 14 -1.38 13.77 -0.63
N ILE A 15 -0.79 14.24 0.46
CA ILE A 15 0.67 14.41 0.57
C ILE A 15 1.37 13.06 0.42
N GLY A 16 0.91 12.02 1.13
CA GLY A 16 1.47 10.67 1.05
C GLY A 16 1.38 10.07 -0.35
N SER A 17 0.21 10.20 -0.99
CA SER A 17 0.00 9.73 -2.36
C SER A 17 0.87 10.50 -3.36
N PHE A 18 1.06 11.81 -3.17
CA PHE A 18 1.95 12.60 -4.03
C PHE A 18 3.41 12.16 -3.89
N ILE A 19 3.90 11.96 -2.65
CA ILE A 19 5.26 11.45 -2.42
C ILE A 19 5.44 10.09 -3.11
N PHE A 20 4.49 9.17 -2.92
CA PHE A 20 4.60 7.82 -3.45
C PHE A 20 4.42 7.73 -4.97
N CYS A 21 3.47 8.47 -5.55
CA CYS A 21 3.14 8.37 -6.96
C CYS A 21 3.92 9.34 -7.86
N VAL A 22 4.62 10.34 -7.28
CA VAL A 22 5.34 11.37 -8.05
C VAL A 22 6.80 11.44 -7.63
N LEU A 23 7.09 11.76 -6.37
CA LEU A 23 8.47 11.99 -5.94
C LEU A 23 9.31 10.70 -5.96
N LEU A 24 8.76 9.58 -5.53
CA LEU A 24 9.46 8.30 -5.54
C LEU A 24 9.81 7.82 -6.98
N PRO A 25 8.88 7.84 -7.97
CA PRO A 25 9.24 7.50 -9.35
C PRO A 25 10.26 8.47 -9.94
N LEU A 26 10.13 9.78 -9.67
CA LEU A 26 11.13 10.76 -10.12
C LEU A 26 12.51 10.46 -9.53
N GLY A 27 12.57 10.05 -8.26
CA GLY A 27 13.82 9.59 -7.64
C GLY A 27 14.42 8.37 -8.36
N PHE A 28 13.59 7.37 -8.69
CA PHE A 28 14.06 6.20 -9.45
C PHE A 28 14.55 6.56 -10.86
N MET A 29 13.84 7.45 -11.55
CA MET A 29 14.23 7.95 -12.86
C MET A 29 15.53 8.75 -12.79
N TYR A 30 15.69 9.62 -11.79
CA TYR A 30 16.92 10.38 -11.57
C TYR A 30 18.11 9.44 -11.31
N THR A 31 17.94 8.44 -10.44
CA THR A 31 19.00 7.46 -10.19
C THR A 31 19.38 6.70 -11.46
N ALA A 32 18.38 6.22 -12.21
CA ALA A 32 18.61 5.43 -13.42
C ALA A 32 19.29 6.23 -14.54
N LEU A 33 18.88 7.48 -14.76
CA LEU A 33 19.28 8.29 -15.92
C LEU A 33 20.44 9.24 -15.65
N VAL A 34 20.64 9.66 -14.39
CA VAL A 34 21.65 10.67 -14.02
C VAL A 34 22.69 10.07 -13.10
N THR A 35 22.30 9.47 -11.98
CA THR A 35 23.29 8.95 -11.02
C THR A 35 24.08 7.79 -11.63
N LEU A 36 23.41 6.75 -12.15
CA LEU A 36 24.13 5.58 -12.67
C LEU A 36 24.97 5.89 -13.91
N THR A 37 24.52 6.82 -14.77
CA THR A 37 25.23 7.19 -16.00
C THR A 37 26.44 8.09 -15.77
N ASN A 38 26.43 8.88 -14.68
CA ASN A 38 27.58 9.72 -14.30
C ASN A 38 28.72 8.93 -13.66
N TRP A 39 28.42 7.81 -12.99
CA TRP A 39 29.40 7.03 -12.23
C TRP A 39 29.85 5.75 -12.93
N TYR A 40 29.00 5.18 -13.80
CA TYR A 40 29.30 3.93 -14.49
C TYR A 40 29.10 4.09 -15.99
N GLU A 41 29.98 3.48 -16.77
CA GLU A 41 29.81 3.39 -18.21
C GLU A 41 28.53 2.61 -18.52
N VAL A 42 27.70 3.17 -19.39
CA VAL A 42 26.42 2.55 -19.77
C VAL A 42 26.70 1.19 -20.43
N PHE A 43 25.93 0.18 -20.03
CA PHE A 43 26.12 -1.23 -20.42
C PHE A 43 27.35 -1.96 -19.86
N SER A 44 28.13 -1.33 -18.97
CA SER A 44 29.10 -2.07 -18.16
C SER A 44 28.42 -3.08 -17.23
N SER A 45 29.16 -4.10 -16.78
CA SER A 45 28.68 -5.06 -15.79
C SER A 45 28.20 -4.39 -14.50
N GLU A 46 28.91 -3.36 -14.05
CA GLU A 46 28.58 -2.57 -12.85
C GLU A 46 27.27 -1.80 -13.03
N TRP A 47 27.07 -1.19 -14.20
CA TRP A 47 25.83 -0.50 -14.53
C TRP A 47 24.66 -1.48 -14.59
N LEU A 48 24.83 -2.62 -15.28
CA LEU A 48 23.81 -3.66 -15.42
C LEU A 48 23.40 -4.28 -14.07
N PHE A 49 24.37 -4.56 -13.20
CA PHE A 49 24.13 -5.11 -11.86
C PHE A 49 23.26 -4.19 -10.99
N ARG A 50 23.20 -2.89 -11.29
CA ARG A 50 22.44 -1.89 -10.51
C ARG A 50 21.13 -1.51 -11.17
N ILE A 51 21.12 -1.28 -12.47
CA ILE A 51 19.93 -0.88 -13.20
C ILE A 51 18.88 -2.01 -13.25
N ILE A 52 19.31 -3.27 -13.42
CA ILE A 52 18.38 -4.40 -13.53
C ILE A 52 17.59 -4.59 -12.23
N PRO A 53 18.22 -4.68 -11.04
CA PRO A 53 17.48 -4.73 -9.78
C PRO A 53 16.67 -3.47 -9.51
N LEU A 54 17.19 -2.27 -9.82
CA LEU A 54 16.47 -1.01 -9.64
C LEU A 54 15.13 -1.03 -10.39
N LEU A 55 15.14 -1.44 -11.66
CA LEU A 55 13.93 -1.55 -12.49
C LEU A 55 13.01 -2.68 -12.01
N LEU A 56 13.56 -3.86 -11.72
CA LEU A 56 12.79 -5.02 -11.29
C LEU A 56 12.07 -4.77 -9.96
N PHE A 57 12.81 -4.34 -8.93
CA PHE A 57 12.26 -4.09 -7.61
C PHE A 57 11.39 -2.83 -7.61
N GLY A 58 11.77 -1.78 -8.35
CA GLY A 58 10.95 -0.58 -8.53
C GLY A 58 9.58 -0.92 -9.13
N PHE A 59 9.55 -1.71 -10.20
CA PHE A 59 8.29 -2.18 -10.79
C PHE A 59 7.46 -3.03 -9.81
N ASN A 60 8.10 -3.92 -9.05
CA ASN A 60 7.42 -4.73 -8.04
C ASN A 60 6.81 -3.91 -6.91
N VAL A 61 7.43 -2.80 -6.49
CA VAL A 61 6.86 -1.86 -5.51
C VAL A 61 5.52 -1.33 -6.01
N TYR A 62 5.48 -0.79 -7.24
CA TYR A 62 4.25 -0.21 -7.79
C TYR A 62 3.18 -1.27 -8.07
N LEU A 63 3.54 -2.46 -8.56
CA LEU A 63 2.59 -3.55 -8.76
C LEU A 63 1.96 -4.01 -7.44
N ASN A 64 2.75 -4.16 -6.39
CA ASN A 64 2.23 -4.58 -5.09
C ASN A 64 1.38 -3.47 -4.47
N ALA A 65 1.78 -2.20 -4.56
CA ALA A 65 0.95 -1.06 -4.13
C ALA A 65 -0.38 -1.01 -4.89
N TRP A 66 -0.38 -1.23 -6.21
CA TRP A 66 -1.60 -1.34 -6.99
C TRP A 66 -2.49 -2.49 -6.50
N LYS A 67 -1.91 -3.67 -6.20
CA LYS A 67 -2.67 -4.79 -5.62
C LYS A 67 -3.24 -4.46 -4.24
N VAL A 68 -2.54 -3.67 -3.40
CA VAL A 68 -3.07 -3.21 -2.10
C VAL A 68 -4.38 -2.45 -2.28
N VAL A 69 -4.39 -1.50 -3.22
CA VAL A 69 -5.56 -0.67 -3.54
C VAL A 69 -6.66 -1.50 -4.21
N LYS A 70 -6.30 -2.33 -5.18
CA LYS A 70 -7.25 -3.10 -5.99
C LYS A 70 -7.97 -4.19 -5.18
N VAL A 71 -7.24 -4.90 -4.31
CA VAL A 71 -7.83 -5.91 -3.42
C VAL A 71 -8.60 -5.26 -2.28
N GLY A 72 -8.07 -4.16 -1.73
CA GLY A 72 -8.68 -3.44 -0.63
C GLY A 72 -8.58 -4.18 0.72
N PRO A 73 -8.95 -3.50 1.82
CA PRO A 73 -8.74 -4.03 3.18
C PRO A 73 -9.72 -5.14 3.58
N ASN A 74 -10.88 -5.21 2.93
CA ASN A 74 -11.97 -6.14 3.25
C ASN A 74 -12.31 -7.01 2.03
N SER A 75 -12.87 -8.20 2.28
CA SER A 75 -13.38 -9.06 1.22
C SER A 75 -14.46 -8.34 0.40
N PRO A 76 -14.54 -8.55 -0.92
CA PRO A 76 -15.67 -8.10 -1.74
C PRO A 76 -17.03 -8.55 -1.19
N ASN A 77 -17.05 -9.68 -0.46
CA ASN A 77 -18.25 -10.27 0.15
C ASN A 77 -18.42 -9.89 1.63
N ALA A 78 -17.66 -8.93 2.15
CA ALA A 78 -17.70 -8.55 3.57
C ALA A 78 -19.06 -7.98 4.04
N SER A 79 -19.94 -7.60 3.11
CA SER A 79 -21.32 -7.18 3.41
C SER A 79 -22.24 -8.32 3.87
N LEU A 80 -21.78 -9.57 3.88
CA LEU A 80 -22.57 -10.75 4.29
C LEU A 80 -22.31 -11.19 5.74
N LEU A 81 -21.70 -10.33 6.56
CA LEU A 81 -21.47 -10.70 7.96
C LEU A 81 -22.82 -10.87 8.68
N PRO A 82 -22.97 -11.95 9.47
CA PRO A 82 -24.25 -12.32 10.03
C PRO A 82 -24.77 -11.24 10.98
N THR A 83 -26.06 -10.91 10.87
CA THR A 83 -26.78 -10.07 11.84
C THR A 83 -26.70 -10.67 13.26
N VAL A 84 -26.49 -11.99 13.35
CA VAL A 84 -26.33 -12.76 14.59
C VAL A 84 -24.96 -12.49 15.22
N GLN A 85 -24.98 -11.99 16.46
CA GLN A 85 -23.78 -11.81 17.28
C GLN A 85 -23.20 -13.18 17.67
N LYS A 86 -22.14 -13.61 16.96
CA LYS A 86 -21.35 -14.80 17.34
C LYS A 86 -20.39 -14.44 18.48
N ALA A 87 -19.93 -15.45 19.22
CA ALA A 87 -18.96 -15.26 20.30
C ALA A 87 -17.71 -14.48 19.80
N GLY A 88 -17.31 -13.46 20.55
CA GLY A 88 -16.16 -12.60 20.23
C GLY A 88 -16.43 -11.47 19.23
N TYR A 89 -17.64 -11.37 18.65
CA TYR A 89 -18.02 -10.22 17.83
C TYR A 89 -18.29 -9.01 18.74
N ARG A 90 -17.92 -7.82 18.29
CA ARG A 90 -18.14 -6.56 18.99
C ARG A 90 -18.99 -5.64 18.12
N PHE A 91 -19.98 -5.00 18.71
CA PHE A 91 -20.79 -4.03 17.98
C PHE A 91 -19.98 -2.77 17.69
N CYS A 92 -20.00 -2.31 16.44
CA CYS A 92 -19.44 -1.01 16.06
C CYS A 92 -20.57 0.00 15.90
N TYR A 93 -20.57 1.03 16.74
CA TYR A 93 -21.58 2.09 16.71
C TYR A 93 -21.53 2.92 15.42
N GLU A 94 -20.33 3.24 14.92
CA GLU A 94 -20.14 4.03 13.70
C GLU A 94 -20.67 3.32 12.45
N CYS A 95 -20.42 2.01 12.35
CA CYS A 95 -20.86 1.24 11.19
C CYS A 95 -22.23 0.58 11.38
N ASN A 96 -22.81 0.65 12.59
CA ASN A 96 -24.05 0.01 12.98
C ASN A 96 -24.12 -1.50 12.67
N PHE A 97 -23.04 -2.25 12.94
CA PHE A 97 -23.01 -3.70 12.73
C PHE A 97 -22.08 -4.45 13.70
N ASN A 98 -22.30 -5.76 13.81
CA ASN A 98 -21.46 -6.68 14.59
C ASN A 98 -20.13 -6.96 13.88
N ALA A 99 -19.05 -6.30 14.32
CA ALA A 99 -17.72 -6.47 13.78
C ALA A 99 -17.09 -7.80 14.25
N PRO A 100 -16.45 -8.58 13.35
CA PRO A 100 -15.78 -9.82 13.71
C PRO A 100 -14.62 -9.58 14.68
N PRO A 101 -14.17 -10.62 15.42
CA PRO A 101 -13.00 -10.54 16.28
C PRO A 101 -11.80 -9.94 15.54
N ARG A 102 -11.00 -9.12 16.24
CA ARG A 102 -9.82 -8.42 15.70
C ARG A 102 -10.11 -7.41 14.58
N SER A 103 -11.38 -7.06 14.35
CA SER A 103 -11.74 -5.94 13.48
C SER A 103 -11.72 -4.63 14.27
N PHE A 104 -11.32 -3.55 13.59
CA PHE A 104 -11.31 -2.21 14.18
C PHE A 104 -11.82 -1.18 13.16
N HIS A 105 -12.60 -0.21 13.64
CA HIS A 105 -13.10 0.89 12.83
C HIS A 105 -11.96 1.83 12.43
N CYS A 106 -11.93 2.22 11.16
CA CYS A 106 -11.05 3.29 10.67
C CYS A 106 -11.90 4.54 10.38
N PRO A 107 -11.71 5.65 11.11
CA PRO A 107 -12.47 6.88 10.88
C PRO A 107 -12.23 7.51 9.50
N VAL A 108 -11.06 7.29 8.90
CA VAL A 108 -10.69 7.84 7.58
C VAL A 108 -11.39 7.08 6.45
N CYS A 109 -11.35 5.75 6.50
CA CYS A 109 -12.07 4.90 5.55
C CYS A 109 -13.57 4.77 5.85
N ASN A 110 -13.97 5.14 7.08
CA ASN A 110 -15.31 5.03 7.64
C ASN A 110 -15.93 3.63 7.52
N ILE A 111 -15.11 2.60 7.80
CA ILE A 111 -15.50 1.20 7.79
C ILE A 111 -14.68 0.42 8.82
N CYS A 112 -15.23 -0.68 9.32
CA CYS A 112 -14.48 -1.66 10.11
C CYS A 112 -13.63 -2.53 9.20
N ILE A 113 -12.36 -2.68 9.55
CA ILE A 113 -11.39 -3.48 8.79
C ILE A 113 -11.03 -4.74 9.56
N LEU A 114 -11.13 -5.90 8.91
CA LEU A 114 -10.72 -7.18 9.50
C LEU A 114 -9.21 -7.23 9.70
N ARG A 115 -8.78 -7.56 10.92
CA ARG A 115 -7.35 -7.55 11.32
C ARG A 115 -6.68 -6.26 10.86
N ARG A 116 -7.33 -5.12 11.15
CA ARG A 116 -6.82 -3.79 10.81
C ARG A 116 -5.41 -3.65 11.34
N ASP A 117 -4.49 -3.30 10.46
CA ASP A 117 -3.14 -2.93 10.83
C ASP A 117 -3.09 -1.40 10.97
N HIS A 118 -3.14 -0.67 9.86
CA HIS A 118 -3.16 0.79 9.87
C HIS A 118 -3.87 1.37 8.63
N HIS A 119 -4.11 2.68 8.64
CA HIS A 119 -4.48 3.43 7.43
C HIS A 119 -3.21 3.97 6.81
N SER A 120 -2.90 3.57 5.58
CA SER A 120 -1.69 4.03 4.89
C SER A 120 -2.03 5.18 3.95
N SER A 121 -1.45 6.35 4.23
CA SER A 121 -1.60 7.54 3.38
C SER A 121 -0.85 7.44 2.05
N PHE A 122 0.14 6.53 1.92
CA PHE A 122 0.91 6.33 0.69
C PHE A 122 0.10 5.61 -0.39
N VAL A 123 -0.65 4.57 -0.01
CA VAL A 123 -1.57 3.86 -0.92
C VAL A 123 -3.00 4.42 -0.85
N GLY A 124 -3.23 5.36 0.08
CA GLY A 124 -4.53 5.89 0.39
C GLY A 124 -5.53 4.76 0.60
N CYS A 125 -5.31 3.82 1.50
CA CYS A 125 -6.33 2.90 1.99
C CYS A 125 -5.86 2.21 3.27
N CYS A 126 -6.78 1.54 3.97
CA CYS A 126 -6.40 0.68 5.08
C CYS A 126 -5.66 -0.57 4.60
N VAL A 127 -4.69 -0.98 5.41
CA VAL A 127 -4.06 -2.29 5.36
C VAL A 127 -4.77 -3.19 6.37
N GLY A 128 -5.27 -4.32 5.88
CA GLY A 128 -6.02 -5.30 6.65
C GLY A 128 -5.77 -6.70 6.13
N HIS A 129 -6.54 -7.67 6.63
CA HIS A 129 -6.29 -9.09 6.37
C HIS A 129 -6.09 -9.44 4.89
N PHE A 130 -6.88 -8.86 3.99
CA PHE A 130 -6.93 -9.25 2.58
C PHE A 130 -5.81 -8.64 1.73
N ASN A 131 -5.33 -7.44 2.08
CA ASN A 131 -4.30 -6.73 1.31
C ASN A 131 -2.93 -6.63 2.01
N GLN A 132 -2.80 -7.06 3.27
CA GLN A 132 -1.57 -6.99 4.05
C GLN A 132 -0.37 -7.65 3.34
N ARG A 133 -0.57 -8.80 2.68
CA ARG A 133 0.51 -9.50 1.97
C ARG A 133 1.17 -8.64 0.88
N TYR A 134 0.37 -7.85 0.16
CA TYR A 134 0.86 -6.99 -0.91
C TYR A 134 1.56 -5.77 -0.33
N PHE A 135 1.05 -5.24 0.79
CA PHE A 135 1.69 -4.12 1.47
C PHE A 135 3.08 -4.49 1.99
N VAL A 136 3.20 -5.66 2.64
CA VAL A 136 4.49 -6.18 3.12
C VAL A 136 5.43 -6.46 1.95
N ALA A 137 4.92 -7.04 0.85
CA ALA A 137 5.72 -7.26 -0.36
C ALA A 137 6.24 -5.92 -0.93
N ALA A 138 5.40 -4.88 -1.03
CA ALA A 138 5.84 -3.56 -1.51
C ALA A 138 6.98 -2.99 -0.67
N ILE A 139 6.89 -3.07 0.66
CA ILE A 139 7.96 -2.60 1.57
C ILE A 139 9.23 -3.43 1.40
N PHE A 140 9.11 -4.76 1.32
CA PHE A 140 10.26 -5.64 1.17
C PHE A 140 11.04 -5.37 -0.12
N ASN A 141 10.34 -5.03 -1.21
CA ASN A 141 10.97 -4.67 -2.49
C ASN A 141 11.67 -3.28 -2.44
N LEU A 142 11.42 -2.42 -1.44
CA LEU A 142 12.14 -1.15 -1.29
C LEU A 142 13.57 -1.33 -0.74
N LEU A 143 13.83 -2.39 0.05
CA LEU A 143 15.12 -2.58 0.71
C LEU A 143 16.29 -2.80 -0.28
N PRO A 144 16.20 -3.69 -1.28
CA PRO A 144 17.28 -3.88 -2.25
C PRO A 144 17.57 -2.61 -3.07
N ILE A 145 16.54 -1.79 -3.33
CA ILE A 145 16.68 -0.54 -4.09
C ILE A 145 17.57 0.46 -3.36
N THR A 146 17.46 0.54 -2.03
CA THR A 146 18.35 1.44 -1.26
C THR A 146 19.81 0.98 -1.29
N LEU A 147 20.06 -0.32 -1.44
CA LEU A 147 21.42 -0.87 -1.48
C LEU A 147 22.10 -0.64 -2.83
N THR A 148 21.34 -0.64 -3.94
CA THR A 148 21.91 -0.38 -5.28
C THR A 148 22.37 1.06 -5.48
N CYS A 149 21.90 1.99 -4.65
CA CYS A 149 22.20 3.42 -4.74
C CYS A 149 23.35 3.89 -3.84
N VAL A 150 23.72 3.10 -2.82
CA VAL A 150 24.68 3.50 -1.75
C VAL A 150 26.09 2.92 -1.95
N VAL A 151 26.22 1.93 -2.82
CA VAL A 151 27.49 1.30 -3.22
C VAL A 151 27.79 1.70 -4.65
#